data_AF-A0A968MX11-F1
#
_entry.id   AF-A0A968MX11-F1
#
_cell.length_a   1.000
_cell.length_b   1.000
_cell.length_c   1.000
_cell.angle_alpha   90.00
_cell.angle_beta   90.00
_cell.angle_gamma   90.00
#
_symmetry.space_group_name_H-M   'P 1'
#
loop_
_entity.id
_entity.type
_entity.pdbx_description
1 polymer ?
#
loop_
_entity_poly.entity_id
_entity_poly.type
_entity_poly.pdbx_seq_one_letter_code
_entity_poly.pdbx_strand_id
1 'polypeptide(L)'
;MGFTQQVSLLTNISEKQVQSTLKLYSEGATIPFISRYRKEATGNLDEVAISNIIDAAKLVEELEKRKEAVIKSIEEQGKLTPELKKSIVEAATITEVEDIYLPYKARRKTRATKPRNLGLSRWQKLLWAKKT
;
A
#
# COMPACT_ATOMS: atom_id res chain seq x y z
N MET A 1 5.86 -14.20 -1.80
CA MET A 1 5.32 -14.85 -0.57
C MET A 1 3.83 -14.99 -0.76
N GLY A 2 3.22 -16.08 -0.26
CA GLY A 2 1.77 -16.21 -0.30
C GLY A 2 1.09 -15.28 0.72
N PHE A 3 -0.18 -14.94 0.50
CA PHE A 3 -0.97 -14.10 1.41
C PHE A 3 -0.95 -14.64 2.87
N THR A 4 -1.21 -15.94 3.04
CA THR A 4 -1.19 -16.60 4.35
C THR A 4 0.20 -16.59 5.02
N GLN A 5 1.25 -16.66 4.22
CA GLN A 5 2.64 -16.58 4.68
C GLN A 5 2.98 -15.19 5.19
N GLN A 6 2.52 -14.12 4.52
CA GLN A 6 2.72 -12.76 4.99
C GLN A 6 2.01 -12.50 6.33
N VAL A 7 0.75 -12.94 6.45
CA VAL A 7 -0.01 -12.82 7.70
C VAL A 7 0.63 -13.63 8.84
N SER A 8 1.14 -14.83 8.53
CA SER A 8 1.88 -15.67 9.46
C SER A 8 3.13 -14.97 10.01
N LEU A 9 3.92 -14.33 9.14
CA LEU A 9 5.11 -13.58 9.55
C LEU A 9 4.79 -12.36 10.42
N LEU A 10 3.69 -11.65 10.14
CA LEU A 10 3.27 -10.48 10.92
C LEU A 10 2.76 -10.84 12.32
N THR A 11 2.07 -11.97 12.44
CA THR A 11 1.43 -12.41 13.70
C THR A 11 2.27 -13.41 14.48
N ASN A 12 3.33 -13.95 13.88
CA ASN A 12 4.14 -15.05 14.41
C ASN A 12 3.31 -16.32 14.73
N ILE A 13 2.24 -16.55 13.96
CA ILE A 13 1.34 -17.70 14.07
C ILE A 13 1.53 -18.59 12.85
N SER A 14 1.41 -19.91 13.00
CA SER A 14 1.65 -20.82 11.87
C SER A 14 0.67 -20.62 10.72
N GLU A 15 1.13 -20.79 9.47
CA GLU A 15 0.31 -20.63 8.27
C GLU A 15 -0.96 -21.49 8.29
N LYS A 16 -0.88 -22.72 8.84
CA LYS A 16 -2.03 -23.61 8.98
C LYS A 16 -3.11 -23.02 9.88
N GLN A 17 -2.71 -22.45 11.03
CA GLN A 17 -3.64 -21.83 11.95
C GLN A 17 -4.27 -20.58 11.33
N VAL A 18 -3.45 -19.72 10.71
CA VAL A 18 -3.90 -18.54 9.96
C VAL A 18 -4.94 -18.93 8.91
N GLN A 19 -4.64 -19.93 8.08
CA GLN A 19 -5.54 -20.40 7.03
C GLN A 19 -6.87 -20.92 7.60
N SER A 20 -6.84 -21.72 8.68
CA SER A 20 -8.05 -22.20 9.35
C SER A 20 -8.89 -21.06 9.93
N THR A 21 -8.27 -20.09 10.62
CA THR A 21 -8.97 -18.92 11.17
C THR A 21 -9.61 -18.08 10.09
N LEU A 22 -8.88 -17.78 9.00
CA LEU A 22 -9.39 -16.98 7.90
C LEU A 22 -10.52 -17.69 7.16
N LYS A 23 -10.42 -19.01 6.99
CA LYS A 23 -11.50 -19.80 6.39
C LYS A 23 -12.78 -19.70 7.22
N LEU A 24 -12.70 -19.96 8.53
CA LEU A 24 -13.87 -19.86 9.43
C LEU A 24 -14.46 -18.44 9.43
N TYR A 25 -13.60 -17.43 9.47
CA TYR A 25 -14.04 -16.03 9.42
C TYR A 25 -14.72 -15.70 8.08
N SER A 26 -14.20 -16.21 6.96
CA SER A 26 -14.81 -16.03 5.63
C SER A 26 -16.17 -16.74 5.49
N GLU A 27 -16.38 -17.83 6.23
CA GLU A 27 -17.68 -18.53 6.33
C GLU A 27 -18.69 -17.77 7.22
N GLY A 28 -18.31 -16.60 7.77
CA GLY A 28 -19.16 -15.75 8.59
C GLY A 28 -19.07 -16.02 10.09
N ALA A 29 -18.13 -16.83 10.55
CA ALA A 29 -17.92 -17.06 11.97
C ALA A 29 -17.34 -15.81 12.67
N THR A 30 -17.90 -15.46 13.83
CA THR A 30 -17.42 -14.32 14.64
C THR A 30 -16.21 -14.72 15.50
N ILE A 31 -15.41 -13.74 15.91
CA ILE A 31 -14.23 -13.96 16.77
C ILE A 31 -14.59 -14.75 18.04
N PRO A 32 -15.62 -14.38 18.83
CA PRO A 32 -16.00 -15.15 20.02
C PRO A 32 -16.50 -16.55 19.70
N PHE A 33 -17.07 -16.77 18.51
CA PHE A 33 -17.50 -18.10 18.09
C PHE A 33 -16.30 -18.98 17.77
N ILE A 34 -15.32 -18.46 17.02
CA ILE A 34 -14.11 -19.19 16.65
C ILE A 34 -13.31 -19.53 17.91
N SER A 35 -13.09 -18.55 18.78
CA SER A 35 -12.33 -18.71 20.02
C SER A 35 -12.96 -19.68 21.01
N ARG A 36 -14.30 -19.82 21.04
CA ARG A 36 -14.99 -20.69 22.01
C ARG A 36 -15.31 -22.07 21.46
N TYR A 37 -15.78 -22.14 20.21
CA TYR A 37 -16.36 -23.35 19.63
C TYR A 37 -15.50 -23.98 18.52
N ARG A 38 -14.43 -23.31 18.05
CA ARG A 38 -13.52 -23.81 16.99
C ARG A 38 -12.05 -23.79 17.40
N LYS A 39 -11.78 -23.98 18.70
CA LYS A 39 -10.42 -24.01 19.26
C LYS A 39 -9.54 -25.09 18.61
N GLU A 40 -10.05 -26.31 18.49
CA GLU A 40 -9.31 -27.43 17.86
C GLU A 40 -8.92 -27.14 16.40
N ALA A 41 -9.84 -26.54 15.64
CA ALA A 41 -9.61 -26.22 14.22
C ALA A 41 -8.55 -25.13 14.02
N THR A 42 -8.36 -24.27 15.01
CA THR A 42 -7.42 -23.13 14.99
C THR A 42 -6.15 -23.40 15.80
N GLY A 43 -6.02 -24.56 16.44
CA GLY A 43 -4.86 -24.89 17.30
C GLY A 43 -4.88 -24.15 18.62
N ASN A 44 -6.05 -23.99 19.24
CA ASN A 44 -6.28 -23.36 20.54
C ASN A 44 -5.90 -21.87 20.63
N LEU A 45 -6.08 -21.13 19.53
CA LEU A 45 -5.90 -19.66 19.54
C LEU A 45 -6.96 -18.97 20.42
N ASP A 46 -6.54 -17.91 21.10
CA ASP A 46 -7.40 -17.05 21.90
C ASP A 46 -8.02 -15.91 21.06
N GLU A 47 -8.94 -15.15 21.66
CA GLU A 47 -9.63 -14.06 20.96
C GLU A 47 -8.67 -12.98 20.46
N VAL A 48 -7.61 -12.70 21.22
CA VAL A 48 -6.60 -11.70 20.86
C VAL A 48 -5.81 -12.15 19.63
N ALA A 49 -5.32 -13.40 19.60
CA ALA A 49 -4.60 -13.93 18.45
C ALA A 49 -5.49 -14.00 17.21
N ILE A 50 -6.76 -14.43 17.34
CA ILE A 50 -7.70 -14.46 16.22
C ILE A 50 -7.96 -13.05 15.68
N SER A 51 -8.15 -12.05 16.55
CA SER A 51 -8.30 -10.65 16.12
C SER A 51 -7.06 -10.17 15.37
N ASN A 52 -5.86 -10.43 15.91
CA ASN A 52 -4.60 -10.03 15.28
C ASN A 52 -4.43 -10.64 13.88
N ILE A 53 -4.83 -11.90 13.68
CA ILE A 53 -4.80 -12.54 12.35
C ILE A 53 -5.73 -11.83 11.38
N ILE A 54 -6.96 -11.53 11.80
CA ILE A 54 -7.96 -10.88 10.96
C ILE A 54 -7.49 -9.47 10.59
N ASP A 55 -6.95 -8.72 11.55
CA ASP A 55 -6.49 -7.35 11.31
C ASP A 55 -5.23 -7.33 10.43
N ALA A 56 -4.28 -8.25 10.65
CA ALA A 56 -3.12 -8.42 9.77
C ALA A 56 -3.54 -8.82 8.35
N ALA A 57 -4.52 -9.71 8.19
CA ALA A 57 -5.05 -10.10 6.89
C ALA A 57 -5.68 -8.92 6.14
N LYS A 58 -6.45 -8.07 6.83
CA LYS A 58 -7.01 -6.83 6.25
C LYS A 58 -5.91 -5.88 5.79
N LEU A 59 -4.86 -5.69 6.59
CA LEU A 59 -3.74 -4.84 6.22
C LEU A 59 -3.02 -5.33 4.95
N VAL A 60 -2.78 -6.63 4.86
CA VAL A 60 -2.17 -7.23 3.66
C VAL A 60 -3.09 -7.06 2.45
N GLU A 61 -4.39 -7.30 2.60
CA GLU A 61 -5.38 -7.14 1.52
C GLU A 61 -5.48 -5.69 1.05
N GLU A 62 -5.48 -4.72 1.98
CA GLU A 62 -5.50 -3.30 1.65
C GLU A 62 -4.23 -2.87 0.89
N LEU A 63 -3.07 -3.38 1.32
CA LEU A 63 -1.80 -3.14 0.66
C LEU A 63 -1.78 -3.71 -0.76
N GLU A 64 -2.26 -4.94 -0.96
CA GLU A 64 -2.38 -5.54 -2.30
C GLU A 64 -3.32 -4.74 -3.21
N LYS A 65 -4.51 -4.40 -2.71
CA LYS A 65 -5.47 -3.54 -3.42
C LYS A 65 -4.86 -2.19 -3.80
N ARG A 66 -4.06 -1.60 -2.89
CA ARG A 66 -3.43 -0.31 -3.16
C ARG A 66 -2.35 -0.41 -4.23
N LYS A 67 -1.51 -1.45 -4.17
CA LYS A 67 -0.51 -1.75 -5.22
C LYS A 67 -1.17 -1.89 -6.58
N GLU A 68 -2.25 -2.66 -6.68
CA GLU A 68 -2.99 -2.84 -7.93
C GLU A 68 -3.56 -1.53 -8.46
N ALA A 69 -4.18 -0.72 -7.60
CA ALA A 69 -4.74 0.56 -7.98
C ALA A 69 -3.66 1.54 -8.51
N VAL A 70 -2.50 1.56 -7.86
CA VAL A 70 -1.35 2.38 -8.29
C VAL A 70 -0.78 1.90 -9.62
N ILE A 71 -0.59 0.59 -9.78
CA ILE A 71 -0.11 -0.01 -11.04
C ILE A 71 -1.05 0.37 -12.19
N LYS A 72 -2.37 0.16 -12.01
CA LYS A 72 -3.38 0.54 -13.01
C LYS A 72 -3.33 2.02 -13.34
N SER A 73 -3.23 2.89 -12.33
CA SER A 73 -3.16 4.34 -12.56
C SER A 73 -1.91 4.77 -13.33
N ILE A 74 -0.76 4.13 -13.09
CA ILE A 74 0.49 4.42 -13.81
C ILE A 74 0.46 3.83 -15.24
N GLU A 75 -0.18 2.66 -15.41
CA GLU A 75 -0.39 2.01 -16.69
C GLU A 75 -1.31 2.83 -17.61
N GLU A 76 -2.40 3.37 -17.07
CA GLU A 76 -3.30 4.30 -17.78
C GLU A 76 -2.58 5.57 -18.24
N GLN A 77 -1.52 5.99 -17.55
CA GLN A 77 -0.66 7.10 -17.97
C GLN A 77 0.39 6.70 -19.03
N GLY A 78 0.51 5.41 -19.35
CA GLY A 78 1.52 4.88 -20.27
C GLY A 78 2.96 4.95 -19.72
N LYS A 79 3.13 5.09 -18.41
CA LYS A 79 4.44 5.30 -17.75
C LYS A 79 4.91 4.09 -16.95
N LEU A 80 4.19 2.97 -17.02
CA LEU A 80 4.51 1.77 -16.26
C LEU A 80 5.72 1.07 -16.89
N THR A 81 6.88 1.17 -16.24
CA THR A 81 8.06 0.38 -16.60
C THR A 81 8.06 -0.95 -15.82
N PRO A 82 8.69 -2.01 -16.35
CA PRO A 82 8.83 -3.27 -15.61
C PRO A 82 9.57 -3.11 -14.28
N GLU A 83 10.51 -2.17 -14.19
CA GLU A 83 11.25 -1.84 -12.96
C GLU A 83 10.35 -1.16 -11.91
N LEU A 84 9.49 -0.22 -12.34
CA LEU A 84 8.47 0.39 -11.48
C LEU A 84 7.48 -0.63 -10.95
N LYS A 85 6.98 -1.49 -11.84
CA LYS A 85 6.04 -2.55 -11.47
C LYS A 85 6.66 -3.46 -10.40
N LYS A 86 7.91 -3.87 -10.57
CA LYS A 86 8.65 -4.65 -9.56
C LYS A 86 8.76 -3.90 -8.23
N SER A 87 9.17 -2.63 -8.27
CA SER A 87 9.30 -1.79 -7.08
C SER A 87 7.99 -1.67 -6.30
N ILE A 88 6.85 -1.51 -7.00
CA ILE A 88 5.53 -1.44 -6.37
C ILE A 88 5.11 -2.80 -5.78
N VAL A 89 5.40 -3.90 -6.48
CA VAL A 89 5.08 -5.26 -6.01
C VAL A 89 5.91 -5.63 -4.79
N GLU A 90 7.17 -5.20 -4.72
CA GLU A 90 8.10 -5.47 -3.62
C GLU A 90 7.89 -4.59 -2.40
N ALA A 91 7.19 -3.45 -2.53
CA ALA A 91 6.91 -2.54 -1.42
C ALA A 91 6.25 -3.27 -0.23
N ALA A 92 6.81 -3.11 0.97
CA ALA A 92 6.37 -3.79 2.18
C ALA A 92 5.24 -3.05 2.90
N THR A 93 5.06 -1.75 2.63
CA THR A 93 4.08 -0.91 3.31
C THR A 93 3.27 -0.05 2.34
N ILE A 94 2.08 0.37 2.76
CA ILE A 94 1.24 1.33 2.01
C ILE A 94 1.99 2.64 1.79
N THR A 95 2.78 3.09 2.78
CA THR A 95 3.58 4.31 2.69
C THR A 95 4.60 4.25 1.57
N GLU A 96 5.34 3.14 1.45
CA GLU A 96 6.29 2.94 0.35
C GLU A 96 5.59 2.94 -1.01
N VAL A 97 4.40 2.34 -1.11
CA VAL A 97 3.59 2.38 -2.33
C VAL A 97 3.20 3.83 -2.68
N GLU A 98 2.80 4.65 -1.70
CA GLU A 98 2.49 6.06 -1.91
C GLU A 98 3.70 6.89 -2.31
N ASP A 99 4.87 6.62 -1.73
CA ASP A 99 6.11 7.33 -2.07
C ASP A 99 6.52 7.05 -3.52
N ILE A 100 6.40 5.79 -3.96
CA ILE A 100 6.62 5.41 -5.37
C ILE A 100 5.57 6.06 -6.28
N TYR A 101 4.32 6.17 -5.83
CA TYR A 101 3.24 6.76 -6.61
C TYR A 101 3.29 8.30 -6.68
N LEU A 102 3.94 8.96 -5.74
CA LEU A 102 3.97 10.42 -5.59
C LEU A 102 4.29 11.19 -6.89
N PRO A 103 5.26 10.78 -7.73
CA PRO A 103 5.57 11.46 -8.99
C PRO A 103 4.48 11.35 -10.06
N TYR A 104 3.63 10.32 -9.96
CA TYR A 104 2.58 9.98 -10.94
C TYR A 104 1.21 10.49 -10.52
N LYS A 105 1.05 10.89 -9.25
CA LYS A 105 -0.18 11.47 -8.73
C LYS A 105 -0.46 12.80 -9.46
N ALA A 106 -1.58 12.84 -10.17
CA ALA A 106 -2.02 14.05 -10.86
C ALA A 106 -2.08 15.22 -9.86
N ARG A 107 -1.22 16.23 -10.03
CA ARG A 107 -1.28 17.45 -9.21
C ARG A 107 -2.60 18.14 -9.52
N ARG A 108 -3.47 18.31 -8.51
CA ARG A 108 -4.56 19.29 -8.62
C ARG A 108 -3.90 20.62 -8.98
N LYS A 109 -4.25 21.19 -10.13
CA LYS A 109 -3.89 22.56 -10.50
C LYS A 109 -4.56 23.49 -9.48
N THR A 110 -3.99 23.63 -8.29
CA THR A 110 -4.31 24.76 -7.43
C THR A 110 -3.82 26.01 -8.17
N ARG A 111 -4.55 27.12 -8.03
CA ARG A 111 -4.27 28.42 -8.68
C ARG A 111 -2.86 29.00 -8.38
N ALA A 112 -1.99 28.26 -7.70
CA ALA A 112 -0.62 28.64 -7.35
C ALA A 112 0.46 28.00 -8.25
N THR A 113 0.12 27.24 -9.29
CA THR A 113 1.10 26.88 -10.33
C THR A 113 1.36 28.06 -11.26
N LYS A 114 2.06 29.08 -10.75
CA LYS A 114 2.72 30.08 -11.59
C LYS A 114 3.67 29.31 -12.52
N PRO A 115 3.58 29.45 -13.86
CA PRO A 115 4.60 28.90 -14.74
C PRO A 115 5.95 29.48 -14.32
N ARG A 116 6.97 28.64 -14.13
CA ARG A 116 8.37 29.08 -14.07
C ARG A 116 8.87 29.61 -15.44
N ASN A 117 7.96 29.81 -16.39
CA ASN A 117 8.14 30.56 -17.62
C ASN A 117 7.73 32.03 -17.46
N LEU A 118 8.11 32.67 -16.35
CA LEU A 118 8.22 34.12 -16.36
C LEU A 118 9.55 34.43 -17.03
N GLY A 119 9.46 34.69 -18.34
CA GLY A 119 10.57 35.20 -19.12
C GLY A 119 11.28 36.29 -18.34
N LEU A 120 12.61 36.15 -18.23
CA LEU A 120 13.50 37.23 -17.84
C LEU A 120 12.98 38.51 -18.46
N SER A 121 12.39 39.37 -17.62
CA SER A 121 11.91 40.66 -18.09
C SER A 121 13.12 41.38 -18.66
N ARG A 122 12.95 42.06 -19.80
CA ARG A 122 14.02 42.76 -20.52
C ARG A 122 14.90 43.64 -19.62
N TRP A 123 14.35 44.08 -18.49
CA TRP A 123 15.00 44.84 -17.42
C TRP A 123 16.08 44.06 -16.64
N GLN A 124 15.90 42.77 -16.35
CA GLN A 124 16.89 41.98 -15.59
C GLN A 124 18.20 41.75 -16.36
N LYS A 125 18.15 41.66 -17.70
CA LYS A 125 19.36 41.54 -18.54
C LYS A 125 20.20 42.81 -18.55
N LEU A 126 19.58 44.00 -18.42
CA LEU A 126 20.28 45.28 -18.42
C LEU A 126 21.09 45.54 -17.13
N LEU A 127 20.64 45.00 -16.00
CA LEU A 127 21.36 45.11 -14.72
C LEU A 127 22.64 44.26 -14.69
N TRP A 128 22.71 43.16 -15.45
CA TRP A 128 23.92 42.33 -15.56
C TRP A 128 24.93 42.84 -16.60
N ALA A 129 24.51 43.70 -17.52
CA ALA A 129 25.40 44.25 -18.56
C ALA A 129 26.17 45.52 -18.14
N LYS A 130 25.91 46.09 -16.96
CA LYS A 130 26.57 47.30 -16.44
C LYS A 130 27.54 47.05 -15.28
N LYS A 131 28.04 45.83 -15.14
CA LYS A 131 29.09 45.50 -14.15
C LYS A 131 30.36 45.02 -14.83
N THR A 132 30.87 45.86 -15.74
CA THR A 132 32.24 45.95 -16.27
C THR A 132 32.37 47.33 -16.87
#